data_AF-A0A2G9M528-F1
#
_entry.id   AF-A0A2G9M528-F1
#
_cell.length_a   1.000
_cell.length_b   1.000
_cell.length_c   1.000
_cell.angle_alpha   90.00
_cell.angle_beta   90.00
_cell.angle_gamma   90.00
#
_symmetry.space_group_name_H-M   'P 1'
#
loop_
_entity.id
_entity.type
_entity.pdbx_description
1 polymer ?
#
loop_
_entity_poly.entity_id
_entity_poly.type
_entity_poly.pdbx_seq_one_letter_code
_entity_poly.pdbx_strand_id
1 'polypeptide(L)'
;MTNVNTKLLFHSKVIVMLLILQLVIDYIFVFIYPEVNPIRATLIGATALVILFLLPWSKDWSRLPAWLAFLPIYSSALFGALLVQADYLVSKSVVSAVVHALILIVTYVIIVFARK
;
A
#
# COMPACT_ATOMS: atom_id res chain seq x y z
N MET A 1 13.80 -1.95 -27.92
CA MET A 1 14.31 -1.72 -26.55
C MET A 1 13.44 -0.66 -25.88
N THR A 2 12.45 -1.06 -25.07
CA THR A 2 11.77 -0.11 -24.19
C THR A 2 12.82 0.42 -23.20
N ASN A 3 13.07 1.72 -23.26
CA ASN A 3 14.13 2.40 -22.54
C ASN A 3 13.98 2.08 -21.04
N VAL A 4 15.03 1.53 -20.39
CA VAL A 4 15.00 1.09 -18.98
C VAL A 4 14.45 2.21 -18.07
N ASN A 5 14.78 3.45 -18.43
CA ASN A 5 14.28 4.66 -17.78
C ASN A 5 12.74 4.76 -17.79
N THR A 6 12.07 4.42 -18.89
CA THR A 6 10.60 4.50 -18.99
C THR A 6 9.91 3.48 -18.09
N LYS A 7 10.49 2.28 -17.95
CA LYS A 7 9.94 1.22 -17.09
C LYS A 7 10.12 1.55 -15.61
N LEU A 8 11.29 2.09 -15.24
CA LEU A 8 11.55 2.57 -13.89
C LEU A 8 10.58 3.70 -13.52
N LEU A 9 10.46 4.72 -14.38
CA LEU A 9 9.52 5.83 -14.20
C LEU A 9 8.08 5.36 -14.00
N PHE A 10 7.65 4.33 -14.75
CA PHE A 10 6.33 3.74 -14.60
C PHE A 10 6.13 3.12 -13.20
N HIS A 11 7.05 2.24 -12.76
CA HIS A 11 6.94 1.61 -11.44
C HIS A 11 7.01 2.62 -10.30
N SER A 12 7.87 3.64 -10.40
CA SER A 12 7.95 4.72 -9.43
C SER A 12 6.63 5.48 -9.31
N LYS A 13 5.96 5.79 -10.44
CA LYS A 13 4.63 6.44 -10.42
C LYS A 13 3.59 5.58 -9.70
N VAL A 14 3.57 4.27 -9.97
CA VAL A 14 2.65 3.34 -9.32
C VAL A 14 2.88 3.29 -7.82
N ILE A 15 4.14 3.17 -7.38
CA ILE A 15 4.49 3.17 -5.96
C ILE A 15 4.03 4.45 -5.28
N VAL A 16 4.33 5.62 -5.86
CA VAL A 16 3.93 6.92 -5.31
C VAL A 16 2.41 7.01 -5.17
N MET A 17 1.65 6.55 -6.16
CA MET A 17 0.20 6.51 -6.05
C MET A 17 -0.31 5.58 -4.96
N LEU A 18 0.26 4.38 -4.84
CA LEU A 18 -0.15 3.43 -3.80
C LEU A 18 0.16 4.00 -2.41
N LEU A 19 1.28 4.71 -2.25
CA LEU A 19 1.62 5.43 -1.01
C LEU A 19 0.60 6.54 -0.72
N ILE A 20 0.26 7.38 -1.71
CA ILE A 20 -0.75 8.43 -1.55
C ILE A 20 -2.10 7.82 -1.18
N LEU A 21 -2.52 6.77 -1.88
CA LEU A 21 -3.78 6.09 -1.62
C LEU A 21 -3.81 5.50 -0.21
N GLN A 22 -2.73 4.83 0.21
CA GLN A 22 -2.62 4.33 1.57
C GLN A 22 -2.71 5.45 2.60
N LEU A 23 -1.99 6.56 2.42
CA LEU A 23 -2.02 7.69 3.35
C LEU A 23 -3.41 8.29 3.47
N VAL A 24 -4.13 8.44 2.36
CA VAL A 24 -5.50 8.97 2.36
C VAL A 24 -6.45 8.03 3.11
N ILE A 25 -6.40 6.72 2.81
CA ILE A 25 -7.27 5.74 3.47
C ILE A 25 -6.92 5.65 4.95
N ASP A 26 -5.64 5.53 5.30
CA ASP A 26 -5.20 5.44 6.69
C ASP A 26 -5.56 6.69 7.49
N TYR A 27 -5.43 7.90 6.91
CA TYR A 27 -5.88 9.13 7.55
C TYR A 27 -7.38 9.11 7.89
N ILE A 28 -8.23 8.67 6.94
CA ILE A 28 -9.68 8.52 7.16
C ILE A 28 -9.94 7.49 8.27
N PHE A 29 -9.27 6.34 8.25
CA PHE A 29 -9.47 5.29 9.23
C PHE A 29 -8.89 5.62 10.61
N VAL A 30 -7.85 6.44 10.72
CA VAL A 30 -7.36 6.97 12.00
C VAL A 30 -8.39 7.93 12.61
N PHE A 31 -9.12 8.67 11.79
CA PHE A 31 -10.21 9.54 12.27
C PHE A 31 -11.42 8.75 12.75
N ILE A 32 -11.82 7.68 12.04
CA ILE A 32 -13.01 6.88 12.37
C ILE A 32 -12.70 5.81 13.45
N TYR A 33 -11.52 5.19 13.38
CA TYR A 33 -11.04 4.10 14.24
C TYR A 33 -9.62 4.43 14.77
N PRO A 34 -9.50 5.23 15.84
CA PRO A 34 -8.21 5.73 16.32
C PRO A 34 -7.28 4.61 16.83
N GLU A 35 -7.84 3.50 17.30
CA GLU A 35 -7.07 2.35 17.78
C GLU A 35 -6.36 1.60 16.65
N VAL A 36 -5.08 1.28 16.87
CA VAL A 36 -4.29 0.49 15.92
C VAL A 36 -4.55 -0.99 16.16
N ASN A 37 -5.29 -1.63 15.27
CA ASN A 37 -5.58 -3.06 15.36
C ASN A 37 -5.67 -3.74 13.97
N PRO A 38 -5.54 -5.08 13.91
CA PRO A 38 -5.64 -5.83 12.66
C PRO A 38 -6.98 -5.66 11.94
N ILE A 39 -8.06 -5.37 12.68
CA ILE A 39 -9.38 -5.12 12.09
C ILE A 39 -9.33 -3.84 11.24
N ARG A 40 -8.79 -2.75 11.79
CA ARG A 40 -8.59 -1.50 11.05
C ARG A 40 -7.70 -1.70 9.82
N ALA A 41 -6.60 -2.45 9.97
CA ALA A 41 -5.72 -2.77 8.84
C ALA A 41 -6.46 -3.55 7.73
N THR A 42 -7.34 -4.47 8.11
CA THR A 42 -8.18 -5.23 7.17
C THR A 42 -9.17 -4.32 6.45
N LEU A 43 -9.81 -3.39 7.16
CA LEU A 43 -10.72 -2.41 6.57
C LEU A 43 -10.01 -1.45 5.61
N ILE A 44 -8.79 -1.02 5.95
CA ILE A 44 -7.93 -0.22 5.06
C ILE A 44 -7.65 -0.99 3.77
N GLY A 45 -7.22 -2.27 3.88
CA GLY A 45 -6.97 -3.12 2.71
C GLY A 45 -8.20 -3.37 1.85
N ALA A 46 -9.35 -3.66 2.48
CA ALA A 46 -10.62 -3.86 1.78
C ALA A 46 -11.07 -2.57 1.05
N THR A 47 -10.91 -1.42 1.70
CA THR A 47 -11.22 -0.11 1.09
C THR A 47 -10.30 0.17 -0.09
N ALA A 48 -9.01 -0.11 0.04
CA ALA A 48 -8.06 0.02 -1.05
C ALA A 48 -8.42 -0.87 -2.24
N LEU A 49 -8.81 -2.12 -1.98
CA LEU A 49 -9.28 -3.03 -3.02
C LEU A 49 -10.50 -2.49 -3.75
N VAL A 50 -11.51 -1.99 -3.03
CA VAL A 50 -12.71 -1.40 -3.62
C VAL A 50 -12.37 -0.16 -4.46
N ILE A 51 -11.55 0.76 -3.94
CA ILE A 51 -11.14 1.95 -4.69
C ILE A 51 -10.39 1.57 -5.96
N LEU A 52 -9.42 0.65 -5.87
CA LEU A 52 -8.65 0.18 -7.03
C LEU A 52 -9.51 -0.58 -8.04
N PHE A 53 -10.57 -1.27 -7.59
CA PHE A 53 -11.51 -1.96 -8.47
C PHE A 53 -12.44 -0.98 -9.19
N LEU A 54 -12.95 0.04 -8.49
CA LEU A 54 -13.88 1.03 -9.03
C LEU A 54 -13.21 2.06 -9.94
N LEU A 55 -11.93 2.37 -9.71
CA LEU A 55 -11.19 3.30 -10.56
C LEU A 55 -10.91 2.65 -11.92
N PRO A 56 -11.49 3.15 -13.03
CA PRO A 56 -11.29 2.59 -14.37
C PRO A 56 -9.81 2.59 -14.80
N TRP A 57 -9.02 3.48 -14.19
CA TRP A 57 -7.63 3.76 -14.52
C TRP A 57 -6.66 2.73 -13.92
N SER A 58 -7.11 1.85 -13.03
CA SER A 58 -6.26 0.81 -12.42
C SER A 58 -5.73 -0.20 -13.45
N LYS A 59 -6.51 -0.46 -14.52
CA LYS A 59 -6.12 -1.32 -15.65
C LYS A 59 -4.96 -0.75 -16.46
N ASP A 60 -4.94 0.57 -16.67
CA ASP A 60 -3.95 1.23 -17.51
C ASP A 60 -2.65 1.57 -16.77
N TRP A 61 -2.73 1.83 -15.45
CA TRP A 61 -1.64 2.47 -14.72
C TRP A 61 -0.71 1.51 -14.00
N SER A 62 -1.20 0.38 -13.51
CA SER A 62 -0.34 -0.61 -12.83
C SER A 62 -0.03 -1.80 -13.74
N ARG A 63 -0.83 -1.99 -14.80
CA ARG A 63 -0.99 -3.25 -15.55
C ARG A 63 -1.28 -4.46 -14.65
N LEU A 64 -1.48 -4.26 -13.35
CA LEU A 64 -1.80 -5.27 -12.36
C LEU A 64 -3.32 -5.24 -12.16
N PRO A 65 -3.96 -6.41 -12.03
CA PRO A 65 -5.34 -6.46 -11.61
C PRO A 65 -5.48 -5.87 -10.19
N ALA A 66 -6.62 -5.27 -9.87
CA ALA A 66 -6.87 -4.61 -8.59
C ALA A 66 -6.58 -5.52 -7.38
N TRP A 67 -6.88 -6.83 -7.48
CA TRP A 67 -6.59 -7.82 -6.45
C TRP A 67 -5.09 -8.05 -6.21
N LEU A 68 -4.21 -7.67 -7.12
CA LEU A 68 -2.76 -7.64 -6.87
C LEU A 68 -2.29 -6.26 -6.39
N ALA A 69 -2.88 -5.19 -6.94
CA ALA A 69 -2.49 -3.83 -6.60
C ALA A 69 -2.87 -3.42 -5.16
N PHE A 70 -3.87 -4.06 -4.53
CA PHE A 70 -4.22 -3.76 -3.13
C PHE A 70 -3.27 -4.41 -2.12
N LEU A 71 -2.60 -5.51 -2.47
CA LEU A 71 -1.76 -6.29 -1.55
C LEU A 71 -0.64 -5.47 -0.91
N PRO A 72 0.06 -4.55 -1.59
CA PRO A 72 1.03 -3.66 -0.96
C PRO A 72 0.43 -2.79 0.15
N ILE A 73 -0.79 -2.25 -0.07
CA ILE A 73 -1.48 -1.42 0.91
C ILE A 73 -1.95 -2.27 2.10
N TYR A 74 -2.58 -3.41 1.83
CA TYR A 74 -3.02 -4.34 2.86
C TYR A 74 -1.84 -4.85 3.71
N SER A 75 -0.75 -5.27 3.08
CA SER A 75 0.44 -5.76 3.76
C SER A 75 1.05 -4.67 4.63
N SER A 76 1.19 -3.45 4.09
CA SER A 76 1.70 -2.32 4.86
C SER A 76 0.83 -2.01 6.08
N ALA A 77 -0.48 -1.94 5.92
CA ALA A 77 -1.41 -1.67 7.03
C ALA A 77 -1.37 -2.79 8.08
N LEU A 78 -1.39 -4.06 7.66
CA LEU A 78 -1.43 -5.21 8.56
C LEU A 78 -0.13 -5.36 9.34
N PHE A 79 1.01 -5.40 8.64
CA PHE A 79 2.31 -5.55 9.30
C PHE A 79 2.63 -4.34 10.17
N GLY A 80 2.27 -3.12 9.75
CA GLY A 80 2.42 -1.94 10.60
C GLY A 80 1.57 -2.02 11.86
N ALA A 81 0.32 -2.48 11.78
CA ALA A 81 -0.52 -2.69 12.95
C ALA A 81 0.07 -3.76 13.89
N LEU A 82 0.57 -4.88 13.36
CA LEU A 82 1.21 -5.93 14.15
C LEU A 82 2.50 -5.44 14.83
N LEU A 83 3.32 -4.65 14.14
CA LEU A 83 4.54 -4.06 14.71
C LEU A 83 4.23 -3.06 15.82
N VAL A 84 3.17 -2.28 15.68
CA VAL A 84 2.69 -1.36 16.73
C VAL A 84 2.17 -2.16 17.93
N GLN A 85 1.40 -3.22 17.70
CA GLN A 85 0.87 -4.05 18.79
C GLN A 85 1.93 -4.85 19.54
N ALA A 86 3.03 -5.20 18.86
CA ALA A 86 4.17 -5.88 19.45
C ALA A 86 5.20 -4.91 20.05
N ASP A 87 4.86 -3.62 20.19
CA ASP A 87 5.71 -2.56 20.75
C ASP A 87 7.06 -2.35 20.02
N TYR A 88 7.20 -2.87 18.79
CA TYR A 88 8.38 -2.64 17.95
C TYR A 88 8.32 -1.30 17.19
N LEU A 89 7.14 -0.68 17.11
CA LEU A 89 6.91 0.53 16.33
C LEU A 89 6.00 1.52 17.06
N VAL A 90 6.45 2.77 17.18
CA VAL A 90 5.62 3.83 17.76
C VAL A 90 4.65 4.36 16.70
N SER A 91 3.35 4.24 16.97
CA SER A 91 2.29 4.80 16.13
C SER A 91 2.47 6.32 15.93
N LYS A 92 2.11 6.84 14.75
CA LYS A 92 2.22 8.27 14.38
C LYS A 92 3.65 8.84 14.39
N SER A 93 4.67 8.00 14.36
CA SER A 93 6.07 8.43 14.24
C SER A 93 6.53 8.48 12.78
N VAL A 94 7.58 9.29 12.50
CA VAL A 94 8.25 9.31 11.19
C VAL A 94 8.80 7.92 10.83
N VAL A 95 9.33 7.20 11.82
CA VAL A 95 9.84 5.83 11.65
C VAL A 95 8.72 4.89 11.19
N SER A 96 7.53 5.02 11.77
CA SER A 96 6.36 4.23 11.34
C SER A 96 6.00 4.49 9.88
N ALA A 97 5.96 5.75 9.45
CA ALA A 97 5.70 6.09 8.05
C ALA A 97 6.73 5.49 7.08
N VAL A 98 8.02 5.50 7.45
CA VAL A 98 9.09 4.88 6.67
C VAL A 98 8.92 3.37 6.59
N VAL A 99 8.62 2.70 7.71
CA VAL A 99 8.38 1.25 7.74
C VAL A 99 7.19 0.87 6.86
N HIS A 100 6.09 1.62 6.93
CA HIS A 100 4.94 1.42 6.06
C HIS A 100 5.29 1.56 4.58
N ALA A 101 6.05 2.59 4.22
CA ALA A 101 6.49 2.80 2.84
C ALA A 101 7.40 1.66 2.35
N LEU A 102 8.33 1.20 3.19
CA LEU A 102 9.22 0.07 2.88
C LEU A 102 8.43 -1.21 2.65
N ILE A 103 7.50 -1.56 3.53
CA ILE A 103 6.66 -2.77 3.38
C ILE A 103 5.89 -2.69 2.06
N LEU A 104 5.25 -1.55 1.77
CA LEU A 104 4.52 -1.35 0.52
C LEU A 104 5.43 -1.55 -0.71
N ILE A 105 6.60 -0.91 -0.73
CA ILE A 105 7.55 -1.02 -1.85
C ILE A 105 8.01 -2.45 -2.03
N VAL A 106 8.39 -3.13 -0.95
CA VAL A 106 8.87 -4.52 -0.99
C VAL A 106 7.78 -5.45 -1.50
N THR A 107 6.56 -5.36 -0.97
CA THR A 107 5.42 -6.17 -1.43
C THR A 107 5.12 -5.92 -2.91
N TYR A 108 5.13 -4.65 -3.35
CA TYR A 108 4.93 -4.31 -4.76
C TYR A 108 6.00 -4.93 -5.65
N VAL A 109 7.27 -4.81 -5.26
CA VAL A 109 8.41 -5.37 -5.98
C VAL A 109 8.27 -6.88 -6.11
N ILE A 110 7.96 -7.59 -5.01
CA ILE A 110 7.75 -9.04 -5.00
C ILE A 110 6.65 -9.44 -6.00
N ILE A 111 5.50 -8.76 -5.99
CA ILE A 111 4.39 -9.03 -6.91
C ILE A 111 4.79 -8.84 -8.37
N VAL A 112 5.52 -7.76 -8.66
CA VAL A 112 5.98 -7.46 -10.03
C VAL A 112 6.99 -8.50 -10.52
N PHE A 113 7.86 -9.01 -9.63
CA PHE A 113 8.83 -10.05 -9.98
C PHE A 113 8.18 -11.43 -10.12
N ALA A 114 7.27 -11.80 -9.21
CA ALA A 114 6.60 -13.11 -9.22
C ALA A 114 5.67 -13.33 -10.42
N ARG A 115 5.27 -12.26 -11.13
CA ARG A 115 4.42 -12.32 -12.32
C ARG A 115 5.20 -12.53 -13.63
N LYS A 116 6.51 -12.29 -13.63
CA LYS A 116 7.36 -12.49 -14.83
C LYS A 116 7.70 -13.95 -15.01
#